data_AF-A0AB39QLF5-F1
#
_entry.id   AF-A0AB39QLF5-F1
#
_cell.length_a   1.000
_cell.length_b   1.000
_cell.length_c   1.000
_cell.angle_alpha   90.00
_cell.angle_beta   90.00
_cell.angle_gamma   90.00
#
_symmetry.space_group_name_H-M   'P 1'
#
loop_
_entity.id
_entity.type
_entity.pdbx_description
1 polymer ?
#
loop_
_entity_poly.entity_id
_entity_poly.type
_entity_poly.pdbx_seq_one_letter_code
_entity_poly.pdbx_strand_id
1 'polypeptide(L)' 'MPREKKLHTMHCPACRTPRRVRLVGTATVAKQPVSLAQCQAADCELIWAVRPPSATMTSHQPHQLAGGTE' A
#
# COMPACT_ATOMS: atom_id res chain seq x y z
N MET A 1 -8.76 3.40 -27.48
CA MET A 1 -7.33 3.56 -27.14
C MET A 1 -7.03 2.69 -25.92
N PRO A 2 -6.12 1.70 -26.01
CA PRO A 2 -5.80 0.88 -24.84
C PRO A 2 -5.00 1.76 -23.88
N ARG A 3 -5.56 2.07 -22.70
CA ARG A 3 -4.82 2.75 -21.63
C ARG A 3 -3.66 1.85 -21.25
N GLU A 4 -2.44 2.27 -21.58
CA GLU A 4 -1.21 1.60 -21.17
C GLU A 4 -1.26 1.38 -19.67
N LYS A 5 -1.40 0.12 -19.26
CA LYS A 5 -1.37 -0.24 -17.85
C LYS A 5 0.08 -0.14 -17.43
N LYS A 6 0.43 0.99 -16.78
CA LYS A 6 1.76 1.22 -16.23
C LYS A 6 2.16 0.01 -15.38
N LEU A 7 3.29 -0.58 -15.74
CA LEU A 7 3.95 -1.60 -14.94
C LEU A 7 4.72 -0.88 -13.84
N HIS A 8 4.55 -1.35 -12.61
CA HIS A 8 5.28 -0.85 -11.46
C HIS A 8 6.29 -1.90 -11.00
N THR A 9 7.38 -1.47 -10.39
CA THR A 9 8.28 -2.39 -9.68
C THR A 9 7.96 -2.32 -8.19
N MET A 10 7.50 -3.43 -7.62
CA MET A 10 7.21 -3.53 -6.18
C MET A 10 7.73 -4.85 -5.62
N HIS A 11 7.97 -4.89 -4.30
CA HIS A 11 8.32 -6.13 -3.63
C HIS A 11 7.12 -7.09 -3.63
N CYS A 12 7.30 -8.30 -4.16
CA CYS A 12 6.26 -9.32 -4.14
C CYS A 12 6.38 -10.15 -2.85
N PRO A 13 5.33 -10.23 -2.01
CA PRO A 13 5.41 -10.94 -0.73
C PRO A 13 5.59 -12.46 -0.88
N ALA A 14 5.09 -13.06 -1.96
CA ALA A 14 5.34 -14.49 -2.25
C ALA A 14 6.77 -14.73 -2.76
N CYS A 15 7.23 -13.96 -3.75
CA CYS A 15 8.57 -14.15 -4.32
C CYS A 15 9.70 -13.59 -3.43
N ARG A 16 9.36 -12.77 -2.42
CA ARG A 16 10.30 -12.08 -1.53
C ARG A 16 11.37 -11.26 -2.26
N THR A 17 11.06 -10.76 -3.45
CA THR A 17 12.00 -10.03 -4.32
C THR A 17 11.25 -8.93 -5.09
N PRO A 18 11.93 -7.85 -5.53
CA PRO A 18 11.33 -6.86 -6.43
C PRO A 18 10.88 -7.50 -7.74
N ARG A 19 9.60 -7.32 -8.10
CA ARG A 19 9.01 -7.84 -9.33
C ARG A 19 8.26 -6.74 -10.07
N ARG A 20 8.11 -6.95 -11.38
CA ARG A 20 7.15 -6.19 -12.19
C ARG A 20 5.75 -6.61 -11.77
N VAL A 21 4.93 -5.64 -11.46
CA VAL A 21 3.57 -5.83 -11.00
C VAL A 21 2.62 -4.95 -11.80
N ARG A 22 1.39 -5.43 -11.96
CA ARG A 22 0.31 -4.74 -12.66
C ARG A 22 -0.78 -4.38 -11.66
N LEU A 23 -1.23 -3.13 -11.67
CA LEU A 23 -2.45 -2.77 -10.95
C LEU A 23 -3.65 -3.36 -11.69
N VAL A 24 -4.41 -4.22 -11.01
CA VAL A 24 -5.50 -5.01 -11.61
C VAL A 24 -6.88 -4.54 -11.23
N GLY A 25 -6.99 -3.69 -10.19
CA GLY A 25 -8.27 -3.11 -9.79
C GLY A 25 -8.20 -2.51 -8.39
N THR A 26 -9.37 -2.40 -7.77
CA THR A 26 -9.54 -1.96 -6.38
C THR A 26 -10.38 -2.97 -5.62
N ALA A 27 -10.13 -3.08 -4.32
CA ALA A 27 -10.96 -3.83 -3.38
C ALA A 27 -11.33 -2.93 -2.20
N THR A 28 -12.38 -3.29 -1.47
CA THR A 28 -12.73 -2.62 -0.22
C THR A 28 -12.19 -3.42 0.95
N VAL A 29 -11.27 -2.85 1.72
CA VAL A 29 -10.70 -3.46 2.93
C VAL A 29 -10.97 -2.52 4.09
N ALA A 30 -11.60 -3.01 5.17
CA ALA A 30 -11.98 -2.20 6.32
C ALA A 30 -12.76 -0.90 5.95
N LYS A 31 -13.72 -1.02 5.02
CA LYS A 31 -14.51 0.11 4.47
C LYS A 31 -13.71 1.16 3.70
N GLN A 32 -12.43 0.90 3.40
CA GLN A 32 -11.58 1.78 2.61
C GLN A 32 -11.26 1.15 1.24
N PRO A 33 -11.35 1.91 0.13
CA PRO A 33 -10.89 1.43 -1.17
C PRO A 33 -9.36 1.32 -1.19
N VAL A 34 -8.85 0.17 -1.61
CA VAL A 34 -7.41 -0.11 -1.74
C VAL A 34 -7.12 -0.66 -3.13
N SER A 35 -5.98 -0.29 -3.70
CA SER A 35 -5.53 -0.78 -5.00
C SER A 35 -5.03 -2.22 -4.89
N LEU A 36 -5.31 -3.04 -5.91
CA LEU A 36 -4.80 -4.40 -6.02
C LEU A 36 -3.65 -4.47 -7.03
N ALA A 37 -2.55 -5.12 -6.65
CA ALA A 37 -1.43 -5.43 -7.52
C ALA A 37 -1.31 -6.93 -7.76
N GLN A 38 -0.97 -7.30 -9.00
CA GLN A 38 -0.70 -8.66 -9.42
C GLN A 38 0.78 -8.81 -9.81
N CYS A 39 1.45 -9.85 -9.32
CA CYS A 39 2.79 -10.20 -9.77
C CYS A 39 2.75 -10.64 -11.26
N GLN A 40 3.75 -10.27 -12.05
CA GLN A 40 3.84 -10.68 -13.46
C GLN A 40 4.90 -11.77 -13.69
N ALA A 41 5.36 -12.46 -12.64
CA ALA A 41 6.20 -13.65 -12.81
C ALA A 41 5.32 -14.84 -13.21
N ALA A 42 5.77 -15.64 -14.17
CA ALA A 42 4.98 -16.76 -14.72
C ALA A 42 4.58 -17.78 -13.65
N ASP A 43 5.41 -17.95 -12.64
CA ASP A 43 5.26 -18.92 -11.56
C ASP A 43 4.58 -18.31 -10.31
N CYS A 44 4.18 -17.04 -10.36
CA CYS A 44 3.59 -16.32 -9.24
C CYS A 44 2.34 -15.56 -9.67
N GLU A 45 1.18 -16.13 -9.35
CA GLU A 45 -0.13 -15.57 -9.66
C GLU A 45 -0.69 -14.71 -8.51
N LEU A 46 0.15 -14.33 -7.54
CA LEU A 46 -0.30 -13.61 -6.36
C LEU A 46 -0.89 -12.24 -6.71
N ILE A 47 -2.09 -11.98 -6.20
CA ILE A 47 -2.74 -10.66 -6.18
C ILE A 47 -2.84 -10.21 -4.72
N TRP A 48 -2.43 -8.97 -4.42
CA TRP A 48 -2.48 -8.43 -3.06
C TRP A 48 -2.90 -6.96 -3.03
N ALA A 49 -3.42 -6.53 -1.88
CA ALA A 49 -3.75 -5.14 -1.62
C ALA A 49 -2.48 -4.30 -1.38
N VAL A 50 -2.37 -3.20 -2.11
CA VAL A 50 -1.33 -2.19 -1.95
C VAL A 50 -1.88 -1.13 -1.02
N ARG A 51 -1.34 -1.06 0.19
CA ARG A 51 -1.63 0.09 1.05
C ARG A 51 -1.00 1.32 0.42
N PRO A 52 -1.72 2.45 0.29
CA PRO A 52 -1.06 3.70 -0.01
C PRO A 52 0.02 3.91 1.06
N PRO A 53 1.18 4.51 0.71
CA PRO A 53 2.10 4.98 1.74
C PRO A 53 1.25 5.82 2.66
N SER A 54 1.11 5.36 3.91
CA SER A 54 0.36 6.06 4.94
C SER A 54 0.86 7.49 4.89
N ALA A 55 0.01 8.42 4.42
CA ALA A 55 0.28 9.83 4.59
C ALA A 55 0.55 9.96 6.07
N THR A 56 1.82 10.23 6.39
CA THR A 56 2.35 10.22 7.73
C THR A 56 1.34 10.93 8.61
N MET A 57 0.60 10.17 9.43
CA MET A 57 -0.13 10.78 10.52
C MET A 57 0.99 11.29 11.41
N THR A 58 1.31 12.57 11.25
CA THR A 58 2.05 13.38 12.21
C THR A 58 1.24 13.33 13.50
N SER A 59 1.38 12.24 14.24
CA SER A 59 0.90 12.09 15.60
C SER A 59 1.90 12.79 16.51
N HIS A 60 2.01 14.12 16.37
CA HIS A 60 2.50 14.96 17.44
C HIS A 60 1.32 15.27 18.34
N GLN A 61 1.06 14.37 19.28
CA GLN A 61 0.29 14.70 20.48
C GLN A 61 1.28 15.22 21.52
N PRO A 62 1.40 16.54 21.78
CA PRO A 62 2.01 17.00 23.01
C PRO A 62 1.07 16.63 24.16
N HIS A 63 1.48 15.66 24.96
CA HIS A 63 0.88 15.36 26.24
C HIS A 63 0.97 16.62 27.12
N GLN A 64 -0.17 17.26 27.39
CA GLN A 64 -0.23 18.34 28.37
C GLN A 64 0.15 17.79 29.75
N LEU A 65 1.15 18.39 30.38
CA LEU A 65 1.35 18.32 31.82
C LEU A 65 1.03 19.69 32.39
N ALA A 66 -0.22 19.81 32.85
CA ALA A 66 -0.62 20.83 33.79
C ALA A 66 -0.03 20.48 35.17
N GLY A 67 0.69 21.42 35.76
CA GLY A 67 1.20 21.36 37.13
C GLY A 67 2.30 22.40 37.24
N GLY A 68 2.29 23.35 38.15
CA GLY A 68 1.41 23.69 39.25
C GLY A 68 2.08 24.91 39.87
N THR A 69 1.27 25.91 40.22
CA THR A 69 1.70 27.10 40.96
C THR A 69 2.22 26.72 42.34
N GLU A 70 3.41 27.19 42.68
CA GLU A 70 3.79 27.59 44.04
C GLU A 70 4.76 28.78 43.98
#